data_AF-A0A1J5EPR0-F1
#
_entry.id   AF-A0A1J5EPR0-F1
#
_cell.length_a   1.000
_cell.length_b   1.000
_cell.length_c   1.000
_cell.angle_alpha   90.00
_cell.angle_beta   90.00
_cell.angle_gamma   90.00
#
_symmetry.space_group_name_H-M   'P 1'
#
loop_
_entity.id
_entity.type
_entity.pdbx_description
1 polymer ?
#
loop_
_entity_poly.entity_id
_entity_poly.type
_entity_poly.pdbx_seq_one_letter_code
_entity_poly.pdbx_strand_id
1 'polypeptide(L)'
;MPSKSKRNILVTGATGYIGRRLTARLLARDDLNVRLLVRNRHKLGAAMGQTAEVVEGDTFAPEALAAALAGIDIAYYLIHSMGTGPDFAERDRQSAANFRAACERAGVWRIVYLGGLGVKETASPHLISRIETGEILSVSSEKPQTVWFRAGVIIGSGSASFEILRNLVQKLPMMVTPKWVNTMTQPISIEDVLAYLEAAVDLAITGNLVVDIGSERMSFKEMMAGAAKVMGLRRVLLPVPVLSPKLSSFWLILFTAVPYRMAAALVEGLRSETVLQNDHAARYFPGIRPRPYAEAVTLALREIEDNQVISRWCDSSGGAVCDIQGQQDTTGVILRDQRDFALGAVPVGAVFAAVCTLGGNHGWYTYNLLWQMRGWLDKLAGGYGLSRGRRDRVQLRVGDALDFWKVADIRQDKRVLLLAQMKLPGKAWLEFDIQGDRLVQTAHFIPRGVLGRLYWWSVLPLHHLVFGNLGASIVRHAGELARKRLRVTS
;
A
#
# COMPACT_ATOMS: atom_id res chain seq x y z
N MET A 1 -27.34 -17.54 27.74
CA MET A 1 -26.70 -18.06 26.52
C MET A 1 -25.22 -18.24 26.82
N PRO A 2 -24.67 -19.46 26.87
CA PRO A 2 -23.24 -19.64 27.09
C PRO A 2 -22.48 -19.14 25.85
N SER A 3 -21.58 -18.18 26.06
CA SER A 3 -20.75 -17.57 25.01
C SER A 3 -19.92 -18.64 24.30
N LYS A 4 -19.97 -18.69 22.96
CA LYS A 4 -18.90 -19.36 22.20
C LYS A 4 -17.57 -18.74 22.65
N SER A 5 -16.67 -19.55 23.22
CA SER A 5 -15.31 -19.09 23.55
C SER A 5 -14.67 -18.55 22.27
N LYS A 6 -14.02 -17.39 22.36
CA LYS A 6 -13.29 -16.83 21.22
C LYS A 6 -12.22 -17.82 20.76
N ARG A 7 -12.02 -17.94 19.44
CA ARG A 7 -10.92 -18.75 18.87
C ARG A 7 -9.61 -18.02 18.98
N ASN A 8 -8.56 -18.71 19.38
CA ASN A 8 -7.22 -18.16 19.51
C ASN A 8 -6.46 -18.36 18.19
N ILE A 9 -6.01 -17.26 17.58
CA ILE A 9 -5.32 -17.26 16.30
C ILE A 9 -3.90 -16.74 16.47
N LEU A 10 -2.93 -17.47 15.92
CA LEU A 10 -1.57 -16.97 15.73
C LEU A 10 -1.38 -16.48 14.30
N VAL A 11 -0.86 -15.26 14.13
CA VAL A 11 -0.40 -14.75 12.84
C VAL A 11 1.11 -14.58 12.87
N THR A 12 1.81 -15.38 12.06
CA THR A 12 3.22 -15.14 11.74
C THR A 12 3.33 -14.18 10.57
N GLY A 13 4.47 -13.50 10.42
CA GLY A 13 4.67 -12.58 9.28
C GLY A 13 3.77 -11.34 9.30
N ALA A 14 3.26 -10.94 10.48
CA ALA A 14 2.35 -9.81 10.66
C ALA A 14 2.93 -8.44 10.25
N THR A 15 4.27 -8.33 10.18
CA THR A 15 4.95 -7.14 9.65
C THR A 15 5.00 -7.09 8.12
N GLY A 16 4.67 -8.20 7.45
CA GLY A 16 4.68 -8.32 6.00
C GLY A 16 3.41 -7.79 5.32
N TYR A 17 3.47 -7.67 3.99
CA TYR A 17 2.40 -7.08 3.16
C TYR A 17 1.02 -7.72 3.38
N ILE A 18 0.96 -9.06 3.34
CA ILE A 18 -0.26 -9.84 3.55
C ILE A 18 -0.61 -9.89 5.04
N GLY A 19 0.36 -10.25 5.89
CA GLY A 19 0.15 -10.45 7.32
C GLY A 19 -0.42 -9.21 8.01
N ARG A 20 0.05 -8.01 7.67
CA ARG A 20 -0.48 -6.75 8.23
C ARG A 20 -1.96 -6.55 7.92
N ARG A 21 -2.36 -6.79 6.67
CA ARG A 21 -3.74 -6.60 6.22
C ARG A 21 -4.67 -7.67 6.77
N LEU A 22 -4.20 -8.92 6.80
CA LEU A 22 -4.95 -10.01 7.41
C LEU A 22 -5.15 -9.76 8.91
N THR A 23 -4.10 -9.35 9.62
CA THR A 23 -4.17 -9.04 11.06
C THR A 23 -5.23 -7.98 11.33
N ALA A 24 -5.30 -6.91 10.53
CA ALA A 24 -6.33 -5.87 10.68
C ALA A 24 -7.76 -6.43 10.52
N ARG A 25 -7.99 -7.35 9.58
CA ARG A 25 -9.31 -7.99 9.38
C ARG A 25 -9.65 -8.95 10.51
N LEU A 26 -8.68 -9.74 10.97
CA LEU A 26 -8.87 -10.67 12.09
C LEU A 26 -9.13 -9.93 13.42
N LEU A 27 -8.45 -8.81 13.67
CA LEU A 27 -8.68 -7.98 14.85
C LEU A 27 -10.05 -7.27 14.85
N ALA A 28 -10.65 -7.07 13.68
CA ALA A 28 -11.98 -6.50 13.56
C ALA A 28 -13.11 -7.50 13.90
N ARG A 29 -12.77 -8.78 14.12
CA ARG A 29 -13.73 -9.82 14.49
C ARG A 29 -13.79 -9.98 16.01
N ASP A 30 -14.97 -9.82 16.59
CA ASP A 30 -15.19 -9.96 18.03
C ASP A 30 -15.05 -11.40 18.55
N ASP A 31 -15.17 -12.40 17.67
CA ASP A 31 -15.11 -13.83 18.01
C ASP A 31 -13.69 -14.40 18.06
N LEU A 32 -12.66 -13.56 17.88
CA LEU A 32 -11.26 -13.98 17.78
C LEU A 32 -10.37 -13.31 18.84
N ASN A 33 -9.37 -14.05 19.31
CA ASN A 33 -8.22 -13.52 20.04
C ASN A 33 -6.99 -13.66 19.13
N VAL A 34 -6.34 -12.55 18.79
CA VAL A 34 -5.23 -12.54 17.85
C VAL A 34 -3.90 -12.37 18.59
N ARG A 35 -2.99 -13.33 18.38
CA ARG A 35 -1.59 -13.27 18.80
C ARG A 35 -0.68 -13.16 17.58
N LEU A 36 0.38 -12.38 17.70
CA LEU A 36 1.37 -12.16 16.65
C LEU A 36 2.72 -12.73 17.07
N LEU A 37 3.37 -13.46 16.17
CA LEU A 37 4.80 -13.81 16.28
C LEU A 37 5.60 -12.91 15.35
N VAL A 38 6.44 -12.05 15.91
CA VAL A 38 7.25 -11.08 15.15
C VAL A 38 8.70 -11.05 15.62
N ARG A 39 9.63 -10.80 14.70
CA ARG A 39 11.06 -10.67 15.03
C ARG A 39 11.42 -9.41 15.81
N ASN A 40 10.63 -8.35 15.64
CA ASN A 40 10.87 -7.06 16.26
C ASN A 40 9.53 -6.34 16.40
N ARG A 41 9.09 -6.17 17.65
CA ARG A 41 7.79 -5.56 17.96
C ARG A 41 7.68 -4.08 17.56
N HIS A 42 8.79 -3.35 17.47
CA HIS A 42 8.81 -1.94 17.06
C HIS A 42 8.45 -1.75 15.58
N LYS A 43 8.45 -2.81 14.77
CA LYS A 43 8.00 -2.76 13.37
C LYS A 43 6.49 -2.92 13.20
N LEU A 44 5.76 -3.19 14.28
CA LEU A 44 4.30 -3.20 14.27
C LEU A 44 3.76 -1.77 14.29
N GLY A 45 2.65 -1.54 13.60
CA GLY A 45 1.93 -0.26 13.73
C GLY A 45 1.39 -0.10 15.15
N ALA A 46 1.40 1.11 15.70
CA ALA A 46 1.01 1.40 17.08
C ALA A 46 -0.35 0.79 17.48
N ALA A 47 -1.34 0.85 16.59
CA ALA A 47 -2.67 0.28 16.82
C ALA A 47 -2.68 -1.26 16.94
N MET A 48 -1.88 -1.96 16.13
CA MET A 48 -1.78 -3.43 16.17
C MET A 48 -1.04 -3.91 17.43
N GLY A 49 -0.01 -3.18 17.84
CA GLY A 49 0.76 -3.52 19.04
C GLY A 49 -0.01 -3.36 20.36
N GLN A 50 -1.11 -2.60 20.37
CA GLN A 50 -1.95 -2.37 21.54
C GLN A 50 -3.14 -3.33 21.64
N THR A 51 -3.58 -3.89 20.51
CA THR A 51 -4.81 -4.70 20.41
C THR A 51 -4.55 -6.20 20.31
N ALA A 52 -3.40 -6.60 19.79
CA ALA A 52 -2.99 -8.01 19.70
C ALA A 52 -1.99 -8.38 20.80
N GLU A 53 -2.01 -9.63 21.24
CA GLU A 53 -0.92 -10.19 22.03
C GLU A 53 0.32 -10.35 21.13
N VAL A 54 1.50 -9.92 21.60
CA VAL A 54 2.73 -9.96 20.78
C VAL A 54 3.79 -10.78 21.47
N VAL A 55 4.23 -11.85 20.79
CA VAL A 55 5.40 -12.65 21.16
C VAL A 55 6.55 -12.28 20.23
N GLU A 56 7.68 -11.88 20.81
CA GLU A 56 8.88 -11.56 20.04
C GLU A 56 9.75 -12.82 19.85
N GLY A 57 10.09 -13.11 18.60
CA GLY A 57 10.90 -14.28 18.23
C GLY A 57 10.75 -14.66 16.77
N ASP A 58 11.30 -15.82 16.42
CA ASP A 58 11.13 -16.42 15.10
C ASP A 58 11.00 -17.95 15.16
N THR A 59 10.86 -18.56 13.99
CA THR A 59 10.68 -20.01 13.83
C THR A 59 11.93 -20.84 14.16
N PHE A 60 13.07 -20.21 14.44
CA PHE A 60 14.30 -20.86 14.85
C PHE A 60 14.51 -20.82 16.37
N ALA A 61 13.67 -20.07 17.10
CA ALA A 61 13.68 -20.00 18.56
C ALA A 61 12.60 -20.92 19.16
N PRO A 62 12.95 -22.12 19.67
CA PRO A 62 11.95 -23.10 20.12
C PRO A 62 11.06 -22.60 21.27
N GLU A 63 11.65 -21.86 22.21
CA GLU A 63 10.93 -21.28 23.36
C GLU A 63 9.92 -20.22 22.91
N ALA A 64 10.32 -19.34 21.99
CA ALA A 64 9.43 -18.32 21.43
C ALA A 64 8.28 -18.95 20.63
N LEU A 65 8.56 -20.00 19.85
CA LEU A 65 7.52 -20.77 19.15
C LEU A 65 6.55 -21.44 20.13
N ALA A 66 7.06 -22.05 21.20
CA ALA A 66 6.22 -22.68 22.21
C ALA A 66 5.31 -21.65 22.91
N ALA A 67 5.86 -20.50 23.31
CA ALA A 67 5.09 -19.40 23.88
C ALA A 67 4.04 -18.86 22.91
N ALA A 68 4.42 -18.67 21.63
CA ALA A 68 3.51 -18.17 20.61
C ALA A 68 2.34 -19.14 20.33
N LEU A 69 2.59 -20.44 20.34
CA LEU A 69 1.59 -21.46 19.99
C LEU A 69 0.76 -21.97 21.17
N ALA A 70 1.09 -21.60 22.41
CA ALA A 70 0.37 -22.02 23.60
C ALA A 70 -1.12 -21.62 23.54
N GLY A 71 -2.01 -22.61 23.50
CA GLY A 71 -3.47 -22.40 23.47
C GLY A 71 -4.02 -21.86 22.14
N ILE A 72 -3.26 -21.96 21.04
CA ILE A 72 -3.68 -21.50 19.71
C ILE A 72 -4.50 -22.59 19.00
N ASP A 73 -5.64 -22.20 18.43
CA ASP A 73 -6.50 -23.08 17.62
C ASP A 73 -6.06 -23.09 16.15
N ILE A 74 -5.77 -21.90 15.60
CA ILE A 74 -5.46 -21.70 14.19
C ILE A 74 -4.18 -20.88 14.04
N ALA A 75 -3.23 -21.35 13.25
CA ALA A 75 -1.94 -20.69 13.04
C ALA A 75 -1.71 -20.34 11.57
N TYR A 76 -1.60 -19.05 11.26
CA TYR A 76 -1.26 -18.55 9.93
C TYR A 76 0.25 -18.53 9.73
N TYR A 77 0.74 -19.30 8.77
CA TYR A 77 2.13 -19.27 8.32
C TYR A 77 2.26 -18.31 7.14
N LEU A 78 2.71 -17.08 7.37
CA LEU A 78 2.93 -16.06 6.33
C LEU A 78 4.38 -15.58 6.30
N ILE A 79 5.28 -16.34 6.91
CA ILE A 79 6.72 -16.11 6.82
C ILE A 79 7.18 -16.52 5.44
N HIS A 80 7.86 -15.60 4.75
CA HIS A 80 8.48 -15.88 3.48
C HIS A 80 9.76 -15.08 3.33
N SER A 81 10.87 -15.77 3.08
CA SER A 81 12.14 -15.11 2.78
C SER A 81 12.14 -14.74 1.30
N MET A 82 12.04 -13.45 0.98
CA MET A 82 12.17 -12.99 -0.42
C MET A 82 13.64 -13.07 -0.89
N GLY A 83 14.15 -14.30 -1.10
CA GLY A 83 15.46 -14.56 -1.72
C GLY A 83 16.67 -13.99 -0.97
N THR A 84 16.63 -13.93 0.36
CA THR A 84 17.73 -13.40 1.16
C THR A 84 18.83 -14.46 1.35
N GLY A 85 19.73 -14.57 0.38
CA GLY A 85 20.95 -15.39 0.44
C GLY A 85 20.87 -16.70 -0.36
N PRO A 86 22.02 -17.36 -0.61
CA PRO A 86 22.07 -18.63 -1.35
C PRO A 86 21.28 -19.75 -0.66
N ASP A 87 21.14 -19.70 0.68
CA ASP A 87 20.51 -20.76 1.49
C ASP A 87 19.03 -20.50 1.80
N PHE A 88 18.36 -19.60 1.07
CA PHE A 88 16.98 -19.21 1.41
C PHE A 88 16.01 -20.39 1.37
N ALA A 89 16.15 -21.29 0.40
CA ALA A 89 15.28 -22.46 0.25
C ALA A 89 15.40 -23.40 1.46
N GLU A 90 16.64 -23.67 1.89
CA GLU A 90 16.89 -24.51 3.06
C GLU A 90 16.35 -23.87 4.35
N ARG A 91 16.52 -22.57 4.51
CA ARG A 91 15.96 -21.82 5.65
C ARG A 91 14.44 -21.84 5.65
N ASP A 92 13.79 -21.70 4.50
CA ASP A 92 12.34 -21.77 4.38
C ASP A 92 11.83 -23.18 4.76
N ARG A 93 12.51 -24.24 4.28
CA ARG A 93 12.22 -25.64 4.66
C ARG A 93 12.35 -25.87 6.17
N GLN A 94 13.48 -25.49 6.76
CA GLN A 94 13.71 -25.65 8.20
C GLN A 94 12.71 -24.83 9.03
N SER A 95 12.41 -23.60 8.61
CA SER A 95 11.41 -22.75 9.27
C SER A 95 10.03 -23.38 9.27
N ALA A 96 9.61 -23.95 8.13
CA ALA A 96 8.34 -24.64 7.99
C ALA A 96 8.27 -25.91 8.85
N ALA A 97 9.35 -26.70 8.87
CA ALA A 97 9.45 -27.91 9.68
C ALA A 97 9.38 -27.61 11.18
N ASN A 98 10.13 -26.60 11.65
CA ASN A 98 10.11 -26.15 13.04
C ASN A 98 8.70 -25.70 13.46
N PHE A 99 8.05 -24.91 12.61
CA PHE A 99 6.71 -24.39 12.86
C PHE A 99 5.68 -25.51 12.91
N ARG A 100 5.70 -26.43 11.94
CA ARG A 100 4.82 -27.60 11.90
C ARG A 100 4.95 -28.44 13.17
N ALA A 101 6.17 -28.82 13.52
CA ALA A 101 6.44 -29.63 14.71
C ALA A 101 6.01 -28.92 16.00
N ALA A 102 6.16 -27.59 16.07
CA ALA A 102 5.68 -26.82 17.22
C ALA A 102 4.15 -26.76 17.28
N CYS A 103 3.47 -26.64 16.14
CA CYS A 103 2.01 -26.68 16.07
C CYS A 103 1.45 -28.05 16.51
N GLU A 104 2.11 -29.14 16.10
CA GLU A 104 1.77 -30.50 16.53
C GLU A 104 1.88 -30.65 18.07
N ARG A 105 3.01 -30.22 18.65
CA ARG A 105 3.20 -30.26 20.11
C ARG A 105 2.19 -29.40 20.88
N ALA A 106 1.82 -28.24 20.33
CA ALA A 106 0.87 -27.33 20.94
C ALA A 106 -0.60 -27.75 20.74
N GLY A 107 -0.86 -28.80 19.94
CA GLY A 107 -2.22 -29.27 19.65
C GLY A 107 -3.03 -28.32 18.76
N VAL A 108 -2.37 -27.50 17.94
CA VAL A 108 -3.03 -26.60 16.98
C VAL A 108 -3.95 -27.42 16.08
N TRP A 109 -5.17 -26.93 15.88
CA TRP A 109 -6.14 -27.60 15.03
C TRP A 109 -5.84 -27.40 13.55
N ARG A 110 -5.45 -26.18 13.16
CA ARG A 110 -5.25 -25.81 11.76
C ARG A 110 -4.05 -24.92 11.50
N ILE A 111 -3.30 -25.23 10.45
CA ILE A 111 -2.36 -24.32 9.81
C ILE A 111 -3.01 -23.74 8.55
N VAL A 112 -2.91 -22.42 8.39
CA VAL A 112 -3.29 -21.75 7.14
C VAL A 112 -2.04 -21.18 6.48
N TYR A 113 -1.77 -21.57 5.24
CA TYR A 113 -0.58 -21.17 4.50
C TYR A 113 -0.97 -20.50 3.18
N LEU A 114 -0.32 -19.38 2.87
CA LEU A 114 -0.37 -18.74 1.54
C LEU A 114 0.94 -19.03 0.79
N GLY A 115 0.88 -19.97 -0.15
CA GLY A 115 1.97 -20.35 -1.05
C GLY A 115 1.85 -19.74 -2.45
N GLY A 116 2.74 -20.18 -3.35
CA GLY A 116 2.75 -19.75 -4.75
C GLY A 116 1.96 -20.72 -5.62
N LEU A 117 1.22 -20.19 -6.58
CA LEU A 117 0.56 -20.98 -7.62
C LEU A 117 1.55 -21.40 -8.70
N GLY A 118 1.47 -22.66 -9.11
CA GLY A 118 2.24 -23.24 -10.21
C GLY A 118 2.57 -24.72 -9.95
N VAL A 119 3.33 -25.30 -10.87
CA VAL A 119 3.70 -26.72 -10.86
C VAL A 119 5.22 -26.86 -10.72
N LYS A 120 5.69 -27.85 -9.95
CA LYS A 120 7.10 -27.97 -9.52
C LYS A 120 8.04 -28.15 -10.72
N GLU A 121 7.57 -28.80 -11.77
CA GLU A 121 8.30 -29.16 -12.99
C GLU A 121 8.75 -27.94 -13.79
N THR A 122 7.97 -26.86 -13.76
CA THR A 122 8.23 -25.61 -14.50
C THR A 122 8.48 -24.41 -13.59
N ALA A 123 8.51 -24.65 -12.28
CA ALA A 123 8.66 -23.62 -11.26
C ALA A 123 10.08 -23.07 -11.21
N SER A 124 10.19 -21.76 -11.00
CA SER A 124 11.46 -21.11 -10.64
C SER A 124 11.95 -21.62 -9.28
N PRO A 125 13.25 -21.51 -8.95
CA PRO A 125 13.77 -21.90 -7.64
C PRO A 125 13.00 -21.26 -6.47
N HIS A 126 12.55 -20.02 -6.66
CA HIS A 126 11.72 -19.33 -5.69
C HIS A 126 10.35 -19.97 -5.49
N LEU A 127 9.68 -20.35 -6.59
CA LEU A 127 8.38 -21.00 -6.53
C LEU A 127 8.49 -22.42 -5.99
N ILE A 128 9.56 -23.15 -6.31
CA ILE A 128 9.87 -24.47 -5.74
C ILE A 128 9.95 -24.37 -4.21
N SER A 129 10.71 -23.41 -3.66
CA SER A 129 10.79 -23.20 -2.20
C SER A 129 9.40 -23.02 -1.56
N ARG A 130 8.50 -22.27 -2.21
CA ARG A 130 7.14 -22.05 -1.71
C ARG A 130 6.26 -23.30 -1.78
N ILE A 131 6.47 -24.13 -2.79
CA ILE A 131 5.80 -25.43 -2.94
C ILE A 131 6.28 -26.39 -1.86
N GLU A 132 7.60 -26.54 -1.68
CA GLU A 132 8.20 -27.40 -0.64
C GLU A 132 7.76 -26.99 0.77
N THR A 133 7.67 -25.68 1.04
CA THR A 133 7.12 -25.17 2.30
C THR A 133 5.69 -25.68 2.53
N GLY A 134 4.84 -25.64 1.50
CA GLY A 134 3.47 -26.13 1.60
C GLY A 134 3.39 -27.64 1.77
N GLU A 135 4.27 -28.39 1.10
CA GLU A 135 4.42 -29.85 1.26
C GLU A 135 4.79 -30.19 2.72
N ILE A 136 5.80 -29.51 3.28
CA ILE A 136 6.26 -29.71 4.66
C ILE A 136 5.15 -29.39 5.68
N LEU A 137 4.45 -28.27 5.50
CA LEU A 137 3.34 -27.90 6.37
C LEU A 137 2.16 -28.88 6.26
N SER A 138 2.05 -29.64 5.16
CA SER A 138 0.94 -30.55 4.85
C SER A 138 1.32 -32.03 5.00
N VAL A 139 2.44 -32.36 5.65
CA VAL A 139 2.97 -33.73 5.72
C VAL A 139 2.03 -34.72 6.45
N SER A 140 1.28 -34.26 7.45
CA SER A 140 0.29 -35.05 8.19
C SER A 140 -1.12 -34.53 7.94
N SER A 141 -2.07 -35.44 7.74
CA SER A 141 -3.48 -35.18 7.43
C SER A 141 -4.38 -35.14 8.67
N GLU A 142 -3.87 -35.50 9.86
CA GLU A 142 -4.71 -35.58 11.06
C GLU A 142 -4.72 -34.26 11.84
N LYS A 143 -3.60 -33.90 12.49
CA LYS A 143 -3.46 -32.64 13.25
C LYS A 143 -2.02 -32.10 13.22
N PRO A 144 -1.83 -30.78 13.03
CA PRO A 144 -2.82 -29.84 12.51
C PRO A 144 -3.22 -30.17 11.06
N GLN A 145 -4.47 -29.89 10.69
CA GLN A 145 -4.89 -29.87 9.29
C GLN A 145 -4.31 -28.63 8.60
N THR A 146 -3.96 -28.72 7.32
CA THR A 146 -3.39 -27.61 6.56
C THR A 146 -4.33 -27.16 5.46
N VAL A 147 -4.71 -25.88 5.50
CA VAL A 147 -5.36 -25.18 4.38
C VAL A 147 -4.29 -24.38 3.66
N TRP A 148 -3.90 -24.86 2.49
CA TRP A 148 -2.85 -24.27 1.67
C TRP A 148 -3.45 -23.54 0.47
N PHE A 149 -3.51 -22.21 0.56
CA PHE A 149 -3.86 -21.36 -0.58
C PHE A 149 -2.67 -21.15 -1.51
N ARG A 150 -2.89 -21.34 -2.81
CA ARG A 150 -1.89 -21.08 -3.86
C ARG A 150 -2.36 -19.92 -4.72
N ALA A 151 -1.65 -18.80 -4.67
CA ALA A 151 -1.97 -17.59 -5.43
C ALA A 151 -0.93 -17.30 -6.51
N GLY A 152 -1.41 -16.84 -7.67
CA GLY A 152 -0.58 -16.27 -8.72
C GLY A 152 -0.12 -14.84 -8.37
N VAL A 153 -0.14 -13.96 -9.36
CA VAL A 153 0.25 -12.56 -9.17
C VAL A 153 -0.79 -11.81 -8.32
N ILE A 154 -0.40 -11.33 -7.14
CA ILE A 154 -1.29 -10.55 -6.27
C ILE A 154 -1.26 -9.08 -6.68
N ILE A 155 -2.43 -8.51 -6.96
CA ILE A 155 -2.65 -7.12 -7.37
C ILE A 155 -3.21 -6.33 -6.19
N GLY A 156 -2.49 -5.30 -5.75
CA GLY A 156 -2.88 -4.46 -4.62
C GLY A 156 -1.83 -3.39 -4.32
N SER A 157 -2.25 -2.28 -3.69
CA SER A 157 -1.37 -1.15 -3.37
C SER A 157 -0.25 -1.58 -2.43
N GLY A 158 1.02 -1.44 -2.84
CA GLY A 158 2.19 -1.89 -2.08
C GLY A 158 2.57 -3.36 -2.28
N SER A 159 1.87 -4.11 -3.14
CA SER A 159 2.30 -5.44 -3.59
C SER A 159 3.50 -5.28 -4.55
N ALA A 160 4.60 -5.98 -4.31
CA ALA A 160 5.81 -5.86 -5.13
C ALA A 160 5.54 -6.10 -6.64
N SER A 161 4.72 -7.12 -6.97
CA SER A 161 4.35 -7.42 -8.36
C SER A 161 3.53 -6.29 -8.99
N PHE A 162 2.58 -5.72 -8.25
CA PHE A 162 1.79 -4.59 -8.73
C PHE A 162 2.65 -3.33 -8.89
N GLU A 163 3.56 -3.06 -7.96
CA GLU A 163 4.45 -1.90 -8.03
C GLU A 163 5.40 -1.97 -9.23
N ILE A 164 5.92 -3.16 -9.56
CA ILE A 164 6.73 -3.36 -10.77
C ILE A 164 5.89 -3.10 -12.02
N LEU A 165 4.75 -3.79 -12.13
CA LEU A 165 3.84 -3.66 -13.25
C LEU A 165 3.44 -2.21 -13.50
N ARG A 166 2.97 -1.52 -12.45
CA ARG A 166 2.55 -0.12 -12.48
C ARG A 166 3.70 0.77 -12.90
N ASN A 167 4.89 0.60 -12.34
CA ASN A 167 6.05 1.42 -12.68
C ASN A 167 6.48 1.27 -14.14
N LEU A 168 6.51 0.04 -14.68
CA LEU A 168 6.82 -0.22 -16.08
C LEU A 168 5.79 0.47 -16.98
N VAL A 169 4.50 0.22 -16.72
CA VAL A 169 3.39 0.82 -17.46
C VAL A 169 3.40 2.34 -17.34
N GLN A 170 3.77 2.93 -16.21
CA GLN A 170 3.82 4.40 -16.10
C GLN A 170 5.04 5.00 -16.81
N LYS A 171 6.21 4.36 -16.76
CA LYS A 171 7.47 4.99 -17.19
C LYS A 171 7.88 4.68 -18.63
N LEU A 172 7.39 3.59 -19.22
CA LEU A 172 7.88 3.09 -20.50
C LEU A 172 6.79 3.11 -21.58
N PRO A 173 6.71 4.12 -22.45
CA PRO A 173 5.76 4.15 -23.56
C PRO A 173 5.95 2.99 -24.55
N MET A 174 7.20 2.58 -24.75
CA MET A 174 7.61 1.43 -25.56
C MET A 174 8.47 0.50 -24.72
N MET A 175 8.20 -0.81 -24.80
CA MET A 175 8.88 -1.84 -24.02
C MET A 175 9.39 -2.93 -24.96
N VAL A 176 10.71 -3.11 -25.03
CA VAL A 176 11.32 -4.30 -25.61
C VAL A 176 11.26 -5.39 -24.55
N THR A 177 10.48 -6.42 -24.82
CA THR A 177 10.13 -7.44 -23.82
C THR A 177 10.67 -8.82 -24.23
N PRO A 178 10.98 -9.71 -23.29
CA PRO A 178 11.40 -11.07 -23.65
C PRO A 178 10.17 -11.94 -23.96
N LYS A 179 10.34 -13.08 -24.64
CA LYS A 179 9.23 -13.97 -25.01
C LYS A 179 8.36 -14.45 -23.83
N TRP A 180 8.89 -14.50 -22.61
CA TRP A 180 8.14 -14.91 -21.42
C TRP A 180 6.97 -13.97 -21.07
N VAL A 181 6.85 -12.79 -21.68
CA VAL A 181 5.63 -11.97 -21.49
C VAL A 181 4.35 -12.68 -21.97
N ASN A 182 4.48 -13.72 -22.77
CA ASN A 182 3.36 -14.57 -23.19
C ASN A 182 3.06 -15.71 -22.20
N THR A 183 3.85 -15.89 -21.14
CA THR A 183 3.58 -16.88 -20.08
C THR A 183 2.25 -16.57 -19.40
N MET A 184 1.45 -17.61 -19.17
CA MET A 184 0.09 -17.50 -18.63
C MET A 184 0.09 -17.43 -17.09
N THR A 185 -0.80 -16.60 -16.56
CA THR A 185 -1.03 -16.40 -15.14
C THR A 185 -2.52 -16.16 -14.86
N GLN A 186 -2.94 -16.37 -13.62
CA GLN A 186 -4.22 -15.91 -13.09
C GLN A 186 -3.98 -14.97 -11.92
N PRO A 187 -3.94 -13.64 -12.15
CA PRO A 187 -3.76 -12.67 -11.09
C PRO A 187 -4.97 -12.65 -10.16
N ILE A 188 -4.80 -12.14 -8.95
CA ILE A 188 -5.86 -12.02 -7.96
C ILE A 188 -5.73 -10.72 -7.17
N SER A 189 -6.87 -10.11 -6.81
CA SER A 189 -6.88 -8.94 -5.92
C SER A 189 -6.39 -9.31 -4.53
N ILE A 190 -5.64 -8.42 -3.88
CA ILE A 190 -5.30 -8.58 -2.45
C ILE A 190 -6.55 -8.75 -1.59
N GLU A 191 -7.64 -8.03 -1.88
CA GLU A 191 -8.88 -8.14 -1.11
C GLU A 191 -9.52 -9.53 -1.20
N ASP A 192 -9.39 -10.19 -2.35
CA ASP A 192 -9.91 -11.54 -2.54
C ASP A 192 -9.03 -12.55 -1.80
N VAL A 193 -7.71 -12.41 -1.88
CA VAL A 193 -6.77 -13.24 -1.09
C VAL A 193 -7.07 -13.14 0.40
N LEU A 194 -7.28 -11.92 0.91
CA LEU A 194 -7.61 -11.70 2.31
C LEU A 194 -8.98 -12.30 2.68
N ALA A 195 -9.97 -12.22 1.80
CA ALA A 195 -11.27 -12.86 2.01
C ALA A 195 -11.14 -14.39 2.13
N TYR A 196 -10.33 -15.03 1.28
CA TYR A 196 -10.06 -16.48 1.39
C TYR A 196 -9.36 -16.84 2.70
N LEU A 197 -8.32 -16.08 3.07
CA LEU A 197 -7.58 -16.30 4.31
C LEU A 197 -8.46 -16.10 5.54
N GLU A 198 -9.33 -15.10 5.55
CA GLU A 198 -10.28 -14.83 6.63
C GLU A 198 -11.36 -15.92 6.71
N ALA A 199 -11.92 -16.34 5.58
CA ALA A 199 -12.93 -17.41 5.54
C ALA A 199 -12.37 -18.78 5.98
N ALA A 200 -11.06 -18.98 5.87
CA ALA A 200 -10.39 -20.21 6.34
C ALA A 200 -10.53 -20.43 7.85
N VAL A 201 -10.85 -19.39 8.63
CA VAL A 201 -11.13 -19.52 10.07
C VAL A 201 -12.35 -20.41 10.32
N ASP A 202 -13.37 -20.29 9.46
CA ASP A 202 -14.69 -20.90 9.61
C ASP A 202 -14.89 -22.15 8.74
N LEU A 203 -13.90 -22.48 7.91
CA LEU A 203 -13.97 -23.61 7.00
C LEU A 203 -14.05 -24.94 7.78
N ALA A 204 -15.02 -25.79 7.47
CA ALA A 204 -15.09 -27.16 7.97
C ALA A 204 -14.56 -28.13 6.91
N ILE A 205 -13.44 -28.79 7.19
CA ILE A 205 -12.83 -29.80 6.33
C ILE A 205 -12.29 -30.98 7.15
N THR A 206 -12.09 -32.09 6.47
CA THR A 206 -11.36 -33.24 6.99
C THR A 206 -10.08 -33.39 6.19
N GLY A 207 -8.92 -33.37 6.86
CA GLY A 207 -7.62 -33.49 6.22
C GLY A 207 -7.07 -32.18 5.68
N ASN A 208 -6.04 -32.30 4.84
CA ASN A 208 -5.38 -31.17 4.21
C ASN A 208 -6.12 -30.75 2.93
N LEU A 209 -6.14 -29.45 2.66
CA LEU A 209 -6.79 -28.89 1.49
C LEU A 209 -5.86 -27.89 0.80
N VAL A 210 -5.55 -28.15 -0.47
CA VAL A 210 -4.87 -27.19 -1.35
C VAL A 210 -5.92 -26.43 -2.14
N VAL A 211 -5.87 -25.10 -2.16
CA VAL A 211 -6.87 -24.25 -2.80
C VAL A 211 -6.19 -23.27 -3.75
N ASP A 212 -6.46 -23.39 -5.03
CA ASP A 212 -5.90 -22.47 -6.02
C ASP A 212 -6.80 -21.25 -6.14
N ILE A 213 -6.21 -20.06 -5.97
CA ILE A 213 -6.95 -18.81 -6.01
C ILE A 213 -6.40 -17.90 -7.11
N GLY A 214 -7.31 -17.43 -7.96
CA GLY A 214 -7.02 -16.64 -9.15
C GLY A 214 -8.29 -16.07 -9.75
N SER A 215 -8.17 -14.97 -10.50
CA SER A 215 -9.25 -14.39 -11.29
C SER A 215 -9.15 -14.88 -12.73
N GLU A 216 -9.26 -13.98 -13.71
CA GLU A 216 -9.18 -14.25 -15.14
C GLU A 216 -7.80 -14.79 -15.59
N ARG A 217 -7.80 -15.74 -16.53
CA ARG A 217 -6.58 -16.27 -17.15
C ARG A 217 -6.07 -15.29 -18.21
N MET A 218 -4.82 -14.86 -18.06
CA MET A 218 -4.17 -13.92 -18.97
C MET A 218 -2.65 -14.07 -19.00
N SER A 219 -2.03 -13.57 -20.06
CA SER A 219 -0.58 -13.45 -20.16
C SER A 219 -0.07 -12.18 -19.45
N PHE A 220 1.24 -12.14 -19.14
CA PHE A 220 1.87 -10.93 -18.61
C PHE A 220 1.75 -9.72 -19.57
N LYS A 221 1.73 -9.98 -20.89
CA LYS A 221 1.48 -8.97 -21.92
C LYS A 221 0.09 -8.36 -21.77
N GLU A 222 -0.93 -9.20 -21.62
CA GLU A 222 -2.31 -8.77 -21.39
C GLU A 222 -2.47 -8.06 -20.05
N MET A 223 -1.77 -8.51 -19.01
CA MET A 223 -1.73 -7.84 -17.71
C MET A 223 -1.18 -6.41 -17.82
N MET A 224 -0.06 -6.22 -18.53
CA MET A 224 0.50 -4.88 -18.83
C MET A 224 -0.45 -4.02 -19.68
N ALA A 225 -1.06 -4.60 -20.72
CA ALA A 225 -2.00 -3.89 -21.56
C ALA A 225 -3.28 -3.48 -20.81
N GLY A 226 -3.81 -4.35 -19.96
CA GLY A 226 -4.96 -4.10 -19.11
C GLY A 226 -4.68 -3.00 -18.08
N ALA A 227 -3.52 -3.05 -17.42
CA ALA A 227 -3.10 -1.98 -16.52
C ALA A 227 -2.94 -0.64 -17.25
N ALA A 228 -2.36 -0.65 -18.46
CA ALA A 228 -2.23 0.55 -19.29
C ALA A 228 -3.60 1.13 -19.66
N LYS A 229 -4.57 0.29 -20.01
CA LYS A 229 -5.95 0.69 -20.29
C LYS A 229 -6.60 1.36 -19.08
N VAL A 230 -6.48 0.77 -17.89
CA VAL A 230 -7.02 1.34 -16.63
C VAL A 230 -6.37 2.69 -16.31
N MET A 231 -5.06 2.83 -16.51
CA MET A 231 -4.34 4.09 -16.32
C MET A 231 -4.57 5.10 -17.46
N GLY A 232 -5.30 4.71 -18.51
CA GLY A 232 -5.52 5.49 -19.73
C GLY A 232 -4.21 5.89 -20.41
N LEU A 233 -3.31 4.92 -20.56
CA LEU A 233 -2.00 5.03 -21.20
C LEU A 233 -1.95 4.09 -22.41
N ARG A 234 -1.28 4.51 -23.48
CA ARG A 234 -1.00 3.66 -24.66
C ARG A 234 0.41 3.11 -24.56
N ARG A 235 0.55 1.78 -24.69
CA ARG A 235 1.84 1.09 -24.54
C ARG A 235 2.10 0.16 -25.70
N VAL A 236 3.33 0.23 -26.23
CA VAL A 236 3.81 -0.64 -27.31
C VAL A 236 4.73 -1.68 -26.69
N LEU A 237 4.36 -2.95 -26.80
CA LEU A 237 5.15 -4.07 -26.31
C LEU A 237 5.72 -4.84 -27.51
N LEU A 238 7.04 -4.83 -27.65
CA LEU A 238 7.76 -5.52 -28.73
C LEU A 238 8.49 -6.74 -28.14
N PRO A 239 7.96 -7.96 -28.28
CA PRO A 239 8.62 -9.17 -27.80
C PRO A 239 9.83 -9.54 -28.68
N VAL A 240 10.98 -9.82 -28.06
CA VAL A 240 12.24 -10.22 -28.71
C VAL A 240 12.77 -11.56 -28.17
N PRO A 241 13.46 -12.38 -28.99
CA PRO A 241 13.86 -13.74 -28.63
C PRO A 241 15.00 -13.85 -27.60
N VAL A 242 15.89 -12.86 -27.47
CA VAL A 242 17.21 -13.06 -26.82
C VAL A 242 17.46 -12.18 -25.58
N LEU A 243 16.43 -11.60 -24.96
CA LEU A 243 16.67 -10.84 -23.72
C LEU A 243 16.98 -11.81 -22.57
N SER A 244 18.21 -11.78 -22.05
CA SER A 244 18.60 -12.60 -20.91
C SER A 244 17.85 -12.15 -19.64
N PRO A 245 17.55 -13.05 -18.69
CA PRO A 245 16.87 -12.68 -17.45
C PRO A 245 17.72 -11.72 -16.61
N LYS A 246 19.06 -11.83 -16.65
CA LYS A 246 19.96 -10.87 -15.98
C LYS A 246 19.80 -9.44 -16.51
N LEU A 247 19.73 -9.27 -17.85
CA LEU A 247 19.52 -7.96 -18.47
C LEU A 247 18.11 -7.43 -18.19
N SER A 248 17.11 -8.31 -18.20
CA SER A 248 15.72 -7.98 -17.87
C SER A 248 15.59 -7.49 -16.41
N SER A 249 16.28 -8.12 -15.46
CA SER A 249 16.29 -7.72 -14.05
C SER A 249 16.97 -6.37 -13.82
N PHE A 250 18.07 -6.08 -14.55
CA PHE A 250 18.70 -4.76 -14.50
C PHE A 250 17.77 -3.67 -15.02
N TRP A 251 17.02 -3.97 -16.09
CA TRP A 251 16.02 -3.09 -16.66
C TRP A 251 14.88 -2.78 -15.67
N LEU A 252 14.47 -3.76 -14.85
CA LEU A 252 13.50 -3.52 -13.78
C LEU A 252 14.03 -2.59 -12.68
N ILE A 253 15.32 -2.66 -12.31
CA ILE A 253 15.88 -1.74 -11.29
C ILE A 253 15.78 -0.29 -11.77
N LEU A 254 16.12 -0.03 -13.03
CA LEU A 254 16.17 1.34 -13.57
C LEU A 254 14.81 2.03 -13.50
N PHE A 255 13.72 1.27 -13.65
CA PHE A 255 12.37 1.82 -13.72
C PHE A 255 11.50 1.48 -12.51
N THR A 256 11.93 0.65 -11.56
CA THR A 256 11.13 0.30 -10.38
C THR A 256 11.94 0.56 -9.11
N ALA A 257 11.26 0.94 -8.03
CA ALA A 257 11.90 1.14 -6.73
C ALA A 257 12.13 -0.19 -5.98
N VAL A 258 11.99 -1.33 -6.67
CA VAL A 258 12.08 -2.66 -6.06
C VAL A 258 13.54 -3.10 -5.98
N PRO A 259 14.01 -3.62 -4.82
CA PRO A 259 15.37 -4.12 -4.69
C PRO A 259 15.73 -5.16 -5.77
N TYR A 260 16.96 -5.13 -6.28
CA TYR A 260 17.40 -6.01 -7.38
C TYR A 260 17.07 -7.49 -7.16
N ARG A 261 17.30 -8.01 -5.95
CA ARG A 261 17.06 -9.42 -5.65
C ARG A 261 15.59 -9.79 -5.76
N MET A 262 14.70 -8.91 -5.31
CA MET A 262 13.25 -9.09 -5.47
C MET A 262 12.86 -9.02 -6.94
N ALA A 263 13.38 -8.04 -7.69
CA ALA A 263 13.14 -7.94 -9.13
C ALA A 263 13.64 -9.18 -9.89
N ALA A 264 14.81 -9.70 -9.55
CA ALA A 264 15.39 -10.89 -10.18
C ALA A 264 14.58 -12.16 -9.90
N ALA A 265 14.23 -12.41 -8.63
CA ALA A 265 13.40 -13.57 -8.26
C ALA A 265 12.01 -13.51 -8.91
N LEU A 266 11.43 -12.30 -9.02
CA LEU A 266 10.16 -12.10 -9.71
C LEU A 266 10.30 -12.36 -11.21
N VAL A 267 11.28 -11.77 -11.91
CA VAL A 267 11.54 -11.99 -13.36
C VAL A 267 11.74 -13.46 -13.67
N GLU A 268 12.48 -14.17 -12.83
CA GLU A 268 12.68 -15.60 -12.98
C GLU A 268 11.36 -16.37 -12.79
N GLY A 269 10.55 -15.98 -11.81
CA GLY A 269 9.20 -16.49 -11.60
C GLY A 269 8.22 -16.20 -12.74
N LEU A 270 8.40 -15.12 -13.51
CA LEU A 270 7.53 -14.79 -14.67
C LEU A 270 7.61 -15.83 -15.79
N ARG A 271 8.60 -16.73 -15.76
CA ARG A 271 8.72 -17.84 -16.72
C ARG A 271 7.83 -19.02 -16.37
N SER A 272 7.44 -19.16 -15.10
CA SER A 272 6.60 -20.26 -14.63
C SER A 272 5.14 -19.93 -14.86
N GLU A 273 4.39 -20.89 -15.42
CA GLU A 273 2.95 -20.74 -15.55
C GLU A 273 2.28 -20.81 -14.17
N THR A 274 1.38 -19.87 -13.93
CA THR A 274 0.68 -19.72 -12.64
C THR A 274 -0.83 -19.71 -12.86
N VAL A 275 -1.32 -20.79 -13.47
CA VAL A 275 -2.74 -21.04 -13.77
C VAL A 275 -3.31 -22.05 -12.77
N LEU A 276 -4.62 -21.98 -12.49
CA LEU A 276 -5.28 -22.85 -11.52
C LEU A 276 -5.16 -24.33 -11.94
N GLN A 277 -4.89 -25.20 -10.97
CA GLN A 277 -4.78 -26.66 -11.14
C GLN A 277 -5.95 -27.40 -10.46
N ASN A 278 -6.78 -26.70 -9.69
CA ASN A 278 -7.99 -27.23 -9.07
C ASN A 278 -9.10 -26.17 -9.03
N ASP A 279 -10.33 -26.61 -8.74
CA ASP A 279 -11.54 -25.79 -8.62
C ASP A 279 -11.98 -25.63 -7.15
N HIS A 280 -11.10 -25.95 -6.19
CA HIS A 280 -11.44 -25.99 -4.77
C HIS A 280 -11.88 -24.63 -4.22
N ALA A 281 -11.42 -23.52 -4.79
CA ALA A 281 -11.88 -22.19 -4.39
C ALA A 281 -13.40 -22.05 -4.57
N ALA A 282 -13.93 -22.46 -5.72
CA ALA A 282 -15.37 -22.41 -6.00
C ALA A 282 -16.16 -23.40 -5.13
N ARG A 283 -15.58 -24.57 -4.85
CA ARG A 283 -16.23 -25.64 -4.07
C ARG A 283 -16.34 -25.32 -2.57
N TYR A 284 -15.25 -24.83 -1.97
CA TYR A 284 -15.17 -24.63 -0.51
C TYR A 284 -15.45 -23.19 -0.09
N PHE A 285 -15.40 -22.23 -1.01
CA PHE A 285 -15.67 -20.81 -0.73
C PHE A 285 -16.63 -20.20 -1.77
N PRO A 286 -17.84 -20.76 -1.95
CA PRO A 286 -18.78 -20.32 -2.99
C PRO A 286 -19.24 -18.86 -2.83
N GLY A 287 -19.12 -18.28 -1.64
CA GLY A 287 -19.43 -16.88 -1.35
C GLY A 287 -18.37 -15.89 -1.84
N ILE A 288 -17.17 -16.35 -2.22
CA ILE A 288 -16.09 -15.49 -2.67
C ILE A 288 -16.02 -15.56 -4.20
N ARG A 289 -16.23 -14.42 -4.85
CA ARG A 289 -16.04 -14.26 -6.30
C ARG A 289 -14.85 -13.36 -6.56
N PRO A 290 -13.73 -13.90 -7.08
CA PRO A 290 -12.58 -13.09 -7.43
C PRO A 290 -12.96 -11.96 -8.38
N ARG A 291 -12.46 -10.76 -8.10
CA ARG A 291 -12.74 -9.57 -8.90
C ARG A 291 -12.02 -9.64 -10.23
N PRO A 292 -12.59 -9.08 -11.31
CA PRO A 292 -11.87 -8.90 -12.56
C PRO A 292 -10.57 -8.12 -12.36
N TYR A 293 -9.55 -8.45 -13.14
CA TYR A 293 -8.22 -7.86 -13.04
C TYR A 293 -8.24 -6.34 -13.21
N ALA A 294 -9.04 -5.81 -14.14
CA ALA A 294 -9.17 -4.37 -14.35
C ALA A 294 -9.73 -3.65 -13.10
N GLU A 295 -10.65 -4.28 -12.38
CA GLU A 295 -11.18 -3.76 -11.12
C GLU A 295 -10.12 -3.81 -10.01
N ALA A 296 -9.38 -4.92 -9.90
CA ALA A 296 -8.28 -5.05 -8.95
C ALA A 296 -7.20 -3.97 -9.15
N VAL A 297 -6.82 -3.67 -10.40
CA VAL A 297 -5.89 -2.57 -10.71
C VAL A 297 -6.50 -1.21 -10.35
N THR A 298 -7.78 -0.99 -10.63
CA THR A 298 -8.48 0.26 -10.31
C THR A 298 -8.49 0.49 -8.80
N LEU A 299 -8.82 -0.54 -8.02
CA LEU A 299 -8.84 -0.47 -6.56
C LEU A 299 -7.44 -0.21 -6.00
N ALA A 300 -6.42 -0.92 -6.50
CA ALA A 300 -5.05 -0.71 -6.08
C ALA A 300 -4.56 0.73 -6.36
N LEU A 301 -4.95 1.33 -7.49
CA LEU A 301 -4.65 2.74 -7.79
C LEU A 301 -5.40 3.70 -6.87
N ARG A 302 -6.68 3.44 -6.56
CA ARG A 302 -7.46 4.25 -5.60
C ARG A 302 -6.88 4.18 -4.20
N GLU A 303 -6.51 2.99 -3.72
CA GLU A 303 -5.91 2.80 -2.40
C GLU A 303 -4.58 3.55 -2.25
N ILE A 304 -3.79 3.69 -3.32
CA ILE A 304 -2.59 4.56 -3.31
C ILE A 304 -2.98 6.02 -3.05
N GLU A 305 -4.00 6.54 -3.75
CA GLU A 305 -4.46 7.91 -3.60
C GLU A 305 -5.04 8.16 -2.21
N ASP A 306 -5.90 7.26 -1.75
CA ASP A 306 -6.59 7.38 -0.47
C ASP A 306 -5.62 7.20 0.69
N ASN A 307 -4.85 6.10 0.74
CA ASN A 307 -4.04 5.75 1.91
C ASN A 307 -2.68 6.45 1.98
N GLN A 308 -2.07 6.83 0.86
CA GLN A 308 -0.74 7.44 0.88
C GLN A 308 -0.78 8.98 0.82
N VAL A 309 -1.92 9.58 0.43
CA VAL A 309 -2.07 11.03 0.32
C VAL A 309 -3.19 11.57 1.22
N ILE A 310 -4.39 10.99 1.15
CA ILE A 310 -5.55 11.52 1.87
C ILE A 310 -5.50 11.13 3.36
N SER A 311 -5.35 9.85 3.67
CA SER A 311 -5.53 9.29 5.01
C SER A 311 -4.23 8.95 5.76
N ARG A 312 -3.11 9.64 5.50
CA ARG A 312 -1.88 9.49 6.33
C ARG A 312 -2.29 9.55 7.82
N TRP A 313 -2.25 8.39 8.47
CA TRP A 313 -3.19 7.98 9.52
C TRP A 313 -3.35 8.97 10.70
N CYS A 314 -4.57 9.41 10.98
CA CYS A 314 -5.16 9.27 12.33
C CYS A 314 -6.59 8.77 12.18
N ASP A 315 -6.85 7.57 12.66
CA ASP A 315 -7.95 7.33 13.57
C ASP A 315 -7.34 6.58 14.74
N SER A 316 -6.74 7.33 15.66
CA SER A 316 -6.46 6.84 17.00
C SER A 316 -7.27 7.71 17.94
N SER A 317 -8.46 7.23 18.25
CA SER A 317 -9.25 7.63 19.40
C SER A 317 -8.31 7.68 20.62
N GLY A 318 -8.07 8.89 21.14
CA GLY A 318 -7.26 9.09 22.33
C GLY A 318 -6.03 9.97 22.10
N GLY A 319 -6.25 11.28 21.94
CA GLY A 319 -5.43 12.37 22.51
C GLY A 319 -3.91 12.42 22.28
N ALA A 320 -3.29 11.50 21.55
CA ALA A 320 -1.85 11.45 21.33
C ALA A 320 -1.52 11.86 19.90
N VAL A 321 -0.64 12.84 19.77
CA VAL A 321 -0.08 13.31 18.51
C VAL A 321 0.68 12.15 17.86
N CYS A 322 0.05 11.49 16.89
CA CYS A 322 0.76 10.56 16.00
C CYS A 322 1.62 11.38 15.02
N ASP A 323 2.81 11.76 15.47
CA ASP A 323 3.92 12.18 14.61
C ASP A 323 4.61 10.93 14.07
N ILE A 324 4.15 10.41 12.93
CA ILE A 324 4.93 9.46 12.14
C ILE A 324 5.62 10.24 11.02
N GLN A 325 6.55 11.11 11.42
CA GLN A 325 7.63 11.55 10.54
C GLN A 325 8.50 10.32 10.23
N GLY A 326 8.19 9.56 9.19
CA GLY A 326 9.05 8.40 8.88
C GLY A 326 8.60 7.45 7.78
N GLN A 327 7.32 7.46 7.38
CA GLN A 327 6.94 6.76 6.14
C GLN A 327 7.34 7.62 4.94
N GLN A 328 8.66 7.69 4.70
CA GLN A 328 9.19 7.97 3.38
C GLN A 328 8.57 6.93 2.45
N ASP A 329 7.92 7.41 1.38
CA ASP A 329 7.40 6.53 0.35
C ASP A 329 8.60 5.89 -0.36
N THR A 330 8.99 4.70 0.08
CA THR A 330 10.10 3.92 -0.50
C THR A 330 9.79 3.44 -1.92
N THR A 331 8.58 3.68 -2.44
CA THR A 331 8.15 3.21 -3.77
C THR A 331 8.34 4.25 -4.89
N GLY A 332 8.66 5.50 -4.55
CA GLY A 332 8.87 6.59 -5.53
C GLY A 332 7.63 6.91 -6.37
N VAL A 333 6.44 6.64 -5.81
CA VAL A 333 5.15 6.79 -6.47
C VAL A 333 4.68 8.23 -6.44
N ILE A 334 4.84 8.87 -5.28
CA ILE A 334 4.48 10.26 -5.06
C ILE A 334 5.74 11.12 -5.13
N LEU A 335 5.77 12.05 -6.07
CA LEU A 335 6.79 13.10 -6.10
C LEU A 335 6.40 14.15 -5.05
N ARG A 336 7.35 14.56 -4.22
CA ARG A 336 7.12 15.51 -3.11
C ARG A 336 8.07 16.69 -3.17
N ASP A 337 7.54 17.87 -2.87
CA ASP A 337 8.30 19.06 -2.50
C ASP A 337 7.84 19.46 -1.09
N GLN A 338 8.68 19.21 -0.07
CA GLN A 338 8.40 19.53 1.33
C GLN A 338 9.25 20.73 1.75
N ARG A 339 8.62 21.66 2.49
CA ARG A 339 9.25 22.85 3.04
C ARG A 339 8.77 23.09 4.46
N ASP A 340 9.70 23.41 5.35
CA ASP A 340 9.42 23.65 6.76
C ASP A 340 9.60 25.13 7.09
N PHE A 341 8.67 25.69 7.85
CA PHE A 341 8.66 27.09 8.27
C PHE A 341 8.47 27.20 9.78
N ALA A 342 9.42 27.83 10.47
CA ALA A 342 9.29 28.05 11.92
C ALA A 342 8.18 29.06 12.24
N LEU A 343 7.35 28.75 13.23
CA LEU A 343 6.24 29.61 13.67
C LEU A 343 6.72 30.76 14.56
N GLY A 344 7.83 30.56 15.29
CA GLY A 344 8.29 31.51 16.30
C GLY A 344 7.25 31.70 17.40
N ALA A 345 6.86 32.95 17.66
CA ALA A 345 5.86 33.31 18.68
C ALA A 345 4.40 33.28 18.18
N VAL A 346 4.14 32.85 16.95
CA VAL A 346 2.79 32.86 16.38
C VAL A 346 1.98 31.66 16.89
N PRO A 347 0.78 31.85 17.48
CA PRO A 347 -0.05 30.75 17.94
C PRO A 347 -0.50 29.83 16.80
N VAL A 348 -0.50 28.51 17.04
CA VAL A 348 -0.93 27.47 16.08
C VAL A 348 -2.30 27.77 15.47
N GLY A 349 -3.29 28.15 16.29
CA GLY A 349 -4.63 28.47 15.80
C GLY A 349 -4.69 29.70 14.89
N ALA A 350 -3.75 30.65 15.03
CA ALA A 350 -3.65 31.78 14.10
C ALA A 350 -3.07 31.36 12.74
N VAL A 351 -2.11 30.43 12.74
CA VAL A 351 -1.53 29.84 11.52
C VAL A 351 -2.59 29.02 10.79
N PHE A 352 -3.32 28.18 11.51
CA PHE A 352 -4.42 27.38 10.95
C PHE A 352 -5.51 28.27 10.34
N ALA A 353 -5.90 29.35 11.05
CA ALA A 353 -6.86 30.32 10.52
C ALA A 353 -6.35 31.01 9.23
N ALA A 354 -5.07 31.38 9.19
CA ALA A 354 -4.45 31.98 8.00
C ALA A 354 -4.44 31.03 6.80
N VAL A 355 -4.18 29.73 7.01
CA VAL A 355 -4.31 28.70 5.97
C VAL A 355 -5.76 28.60 5.49
N CYS A 356 -6.74 28.63 6.40
CA CYS A 356 -8.16 28.55 6.05
C CYS A 356 -8.65 29.74 5.23
N THR A 357 -7.98 30.88 5.32
CA THR A 357 -8.36 32.10 4.58
C THR A 357 -7.77 32.20 3.17
N LEU A 358 -6.88 31.28 2.77
CA LEU A 358 -6.27 31.23 1.43
C LEU A 358 -7.34 31.21 0.31
N GLY A 359 -6.97 31.74 -0.86
CA GLY A 359 -7.82 31.80 -2.05
C GLY A 359 -8.93 32.86 -1.99
N GLY A 360 -9.72 32.96 -3.06
CA GLY A 360 -10.76 33.99 -3.20
C GLY A 360 -10.19 35.41 -3.14
N ASN A 361 -10.89 36.36 -2.50
CA ASN A 361 -10.50 37.78 -2.49
C ASN A 361 -9.19 38.08 -1.74
N HIS A 362 -8.71 37.18 -0.87
CA HIS A 362 -7.42 37.34 -0.18
C HIS A 362 -6.24 36.81 -1.03
N GLY A 363 -6.54 36.06 -2.10
CA GLY A 363 -5.53 35.41 -2.93
C GLY A 363 -4.68 34.40 -2.14
N TRP A 364 -3.46 34.16 -2.64
CA TRP A 364 -2.51 33.23 -2.05
C TRP A 364 -1.38 33.94 -1.30
N TYR A 365 -1.62 35.19 -0.87
CA TYR A 365 -0.68 36.13 -0.23
C TYR A 365 0.55 36.54 -1.04
N THR A 366 1.02 35.69 -1.96
CA THR A 366 2.17 35.95 -2.82
C THR A 366 1.90 35.48 -4.24
N TYR A 367 2.56 36.12 -5.20
CA TYR A 367 2.53 35.76 -6.62
C TYR A 367 1.12 35.52 -7.20
N ASN A 368 0.13 36.31 -6.77
CA ASN A 368 -1.26 36.20 -7.22
C ASN A 368 -1.38 36.23 -8.76
N LEU A 369 -0.50 36.95 -9.45
CA LEU A 369 -0.44 36.96 -10.92
C LEU A 369 -0.07 35.59 -11.50
N LEU A 370 0.88 34.85 -10.91
CA LEU A 370 1.26 33.50 -11.35
C LEU A 370 0.08 32.53 -11.16
N TRP A 371 -0.64 32.66 -10.05
CA TRP A 371 -1.84 31.89 -9.78
C TRP A 371 -3.00 32.22 -10.74
N GLN A 372 -3.15 33.50 -11.11
CA GLN A 372 -4.10 33.95 -12.13
C GLN A 372 -3.74 33.41 -13.52
N MET A 373 -2.48 33.51 -13.93
CA MET A 373 -2.01 32.92 -15.19
C MET A 373 -2.24 31.42 -15.21
N ARG A 374 -1.92 30.70 -14.12
CA ARG A 374 -2.17 29.26 -14.03
C ARG A 374 -3.65 28.93 -14.13
N GLY A 375 -4.51 29.70 -13.46
CA GLY A 375 -5.97 29.54 -13.52
C GLY A 375 -6.54 29.85 -14.90
N TRP A 376 -5.98 30.81 -15.63
CA TRP A 376 -6.36 31.11 -17.01
C TRP A 376 -5.96 29.98 -17.97
N LEU A 377 -4.72 29.47 -17.85
CA LEU A 377 -4.27 28.29 -18.59
C LEU A 377 -5.14 27.06 -18.30
N ASP A 378 -5.60 26.90 -17.06
CA ASP A 378 -6.54 25.84 -16.70
C ASP A 378 -7.89 26.00 -17.42
N LYS A 379 -8.46 27.21 -17.45
CA LYS A 379 -9.70 27.49 -18.20
C LYS A 379 -9.55 27.21 -19.68
N LEU A 380 -8.44 27.60 -20.29
CA LEU A 380 -8.15 27.29 -21.71
C LEU A 380 -8.07 25.79 -21.96
N ALA A 381 -7.50 25.03 -21.04
CA ALA A 381 -7.49 23.57 -21.11
C ALA A 381 -8.88 22.96 -20.85
N GLY A 382 -9.89 23.76 -20.47
CA GLY A 382 -11.25 23.34 -20.11
C GLY A 382 -11.39 22.86 -18.66
N GLY A 383 -10.53 23.34 -17.76
CA GLY A 383 -10.61 23.14 -16.31
C GLY A 383 -11.45 24.22 -15.61
N TYR A 384 -11.36 24.29 -14.28
CA TYR A 384 -12.22 25.14 -13.45
C TYR A 384 -11.72 26.59 -13.33
N GLY A 385 -10.40 26.82 -13.46
CA GLY A 385 -9.77 28.10 -13.21
C GLY A 385 -9.95 28.63 -11.77
N LEU A 386 -9.79 29.94 -11.57
CA LEU A 386 -9.95 30.61 -10.26
C LEU A 386 -11.41 30.85 -9.84
N SER A 387 -12.41 30.39 -10.59
CA SER A 387 -13.78 30.91 -10.51
C SER A 387 -14.77 30.01 -9.78
N ARG A 388 -14.35 29.32 -8.72
CA ARG A 388 -15.27 28.71 -7.76
C ARG A 388 -15.33 29.56 -6.50
N GLY A 389 -16.47 30.22 -6.30
CA GLY A 389 -16.77 30.88 -5.02
C GLY A 389 -16.74 29.89 -3.86
N ARG A 390 -16.39 30.38 -2.67
CA ARG A 390 -16.36 29.60 -1.42
C ARG A 390 -17.62 29.83 -0.59
N ARG A 391 -18.03 28.81 0.17
CA ARG A 391 -19.21 28.85 1.05
C ARG A 391 -19.02 29.80 2.22
N ASP A 392 -17.89 29.70 2.91
CA ASP A 392 -17.49 30.55 4.03
C ASP A 392 -16.06 31.05 3.81
N ARG A 393 -15.76 32.24 4.34
CA ARG A 393 -14.48 32.93 4.14
C ARG A 393 -13.40 32.56 5.15
N VAL A 394 -13.79 31.95 6.26
CA VAL A 394 -12.94 31.66 7.41
C VAL A 394 -13.05 30.20 7.83
N GLN A 395 -14.23 29.58 7.68
CA GLN A 395 -14.44 28.18 8.06
C GLN A 395 -14.47 27.25 6.85
N LEU A 396 -13.39 26.49 6.66
CA LEU A 396 -13.32 25.44 5.65
C LEU A 396 -13.97 24.14 6.15
N ARG A 397 -14.67 23.46 5.25
CA ARG A 397 -15.12 22.06 5.41
C ARG A 397 -14.62 21.20 4.27
N VAL A 398 -14.54 19.89 4.50
CA VAL A 398 -14.26 18.92 3.44
C VAL A 398 -15.26 19.14 2.30
N GLY A 399 -14.74 19.31 1.09
CA GLY A 399 -15.53 19.60 -0.09
C GLY A 399 -15.54 21.06 -0.54
N ASP A 400 -15.19 22.01 0.33
CA ASP A 400 -15.14 23.43 -0.02
C ASP A 400 -14.06 23.70 -1.09
N ALA A 401 -14.30 24.69 -1.95
CA ALA A 401 -13.37 25.10 -3.00
C ALA A 401 -12.49 26.25 -2.52
N LEU A 402 -11.17 26.13 -2.78
CA LEU A 402 -10.19 27.22 -2.73
C LEU A 402 -9.64 27.42 -4.14
N ASP A 403 -10.32 28.26 -4.93
CA ASP A 403 -10.03 28.47 -6.34
C ASP A 403 -10.10 27.16 -7.15
N PHE A 404 -8.97 26.70 -7.72
CA PHE A 404 -8.85 25.42 -8.42
C PHE A 404 -8.44 24.26 -7.49
N TRP A 405 -8.47 24.47 -6.17
CA TRP A 405 -8.29 23.42 -5.17
C TRP A 405 -9.61 23.09 -4.48
N LYS A 406 -9.71 21.87 -3.97
CA LYS A 406 -10.82 21.39 -3.14
C LYS A 406 -10.27 20.87 -1.83
N VAL A 407 -10.89 21.24 -0.71
CA VAL A 407 -10.54 20.69 0.60
C VAL A 407 -10.84 19.18 0.59
N ALA A 408 -9.79 18.38 0.67
CA ALA A 408 -9.85 16.91 0.68
C ALA A 408 -9.92 16.37 2.10
N ASP A 409 -9.19 16.98 3.04
CA ASP A 409 -9.19 16.64 4.46
C ASP A 409 -8.88 17.90 5.29
N ILE A 410 -9.43 17.98 6.51
CA ILE A 410 -9.18 19.07 7.44
C ILE A 410 -9.23 18.58 8.89
N ARG A 411 -8.21 18.95 9.67
CA ARG A 411 -8.12 18.70 11.11
C ARG A 411 -7.80 20.00 11.81
N GLN A 412 -8.70 20.42 12.69
CA GLN A 412 -8.60 21.71 13.36
C GLN A 412 -7.26 21.87 14.08
N ASP A 413 -6.61 23.00 13.84
CA ASP A 413 -5.30 23.39 14.41
C ASP A 413 -4.15 22.40 14.13
N LYS A 414 -4.35 21.50 13.16
CA LYS A 414 -3.35 20.48 12.81
C LYS A 414 -3.06 20.46 11.31
N ARG A 415 -4.08 20.24 10.46
CA ARG A 415 -3.85 19.92 9.04
C ARG A 415 -4.94 20.47 8.13
N VAL A 416 -4.53 20.94 6.95
CA VAL A 416 -5.41 21.19 5.80
C VAL A 416 -4.81 20.51 4.57
N LEU A 417 -5.59 19.65 3.91
CA LEU A 417 -5.20 18.99 2.67
C LEU A 417 -6.09 19.48 1.52
N LEU A 418 -5.44 19.98 0.47
CA LEU A 418 -6.10 20.50 -0.71
C LEU A 418 -5.83 19.60 -1.92
N LEU A 419 -6.86 19.15 -2.61
CA LEU A 419 -6.79 18.40 -3.87
C LEU A 419 -6.88 19.36 -5.06
N ALA A 420 -5.93 19.28 -5.99
CA ALA A 420 -5.99 20.05 -7.23
C ALA A 420 -7.13 19.56 -8.12
N GLN A 421 -8.01 20.47 -8.53
CA GLN A 421 -9.07 20.22 -9.51
C GLN A 421 -8.71 20.66 -10.92
N MET A 422 -7.62 21.42 -11.08
CA MET A 422 -7.09 21.83 -12.38
C MET A 422 -6.70 20.62 -13.25
N LYS A 423 -6.74 20.81 -14.58
CA LYS A 423 -6.24 19.83 -15.54
C LYS A 423 -4.72 19.76 -15.44
N LEU A 424 -4.26 18.59 -15.04
CA LEU A 424 -2.85 18.24 -14.87
C LEU A 424 -2.58 16.87 -15.50
N PRO A 425 -1.36 16.63 -16.01
CA PRO A 425 -0.93 15.30 -16.43
C PRO A 425 -0.60 14.41 -15.20
N GLY A 426 -1.52 14.33 -14.24
CA GLY A 426 -1.32 13.68 -12.94
C GLY A 426 -2.37 14.15 -11.93
N LYS A 427 -2.23 13.74 -10.69
CA LYS A 427 -3.01 14.24 -9.55
C LYS A 427 -2.09 14.97 -8.59
N ALA A 428 -2.53 16.11 -8.06
CA ALA A 428 -1.74 16.93 -7.16
C ALA A 428 -2.51 17.24 -5.89
N TRP A 429 -1.80 17.30 -4.77
CA TRP A 429 -2.30 17.77 -3.50
C TRP A 429 -1.33 18.78 -2.90
N LEU A 430 -1.86 19.73 -2.15
CA LEU A 430 -1.08 20.66 -1.34
C LEU A 430 -1.51 20.50 0.12
N GLU A 431 -0.55 20.15 0.95
CA GLU A 431 -0.74 19.87 2.36
C GLU A 431 -0.08 20.98 3.19
N PHE A 432 -0.81 21.44 4.20
CA PHE A 432 -0.32 22.28 5.28
C PHE A 432 -0.50 21.52 6.58
N ASP A 433 0.59 21.14 7.23
CA ASP A 433 0.60 20.40 8.48
C ASP A 433 1.36 21.17 9.55
N ILE A 434 0.75 21.38 10.70
CA ILE A 434 1.33 22.16 11.80
C ILE A 434 1.83 21.18 12.86
N GLN A 435 3.15 21.10 12.99
CA GLN A 435 3.83 20.13 13.86
C GLN A 435 4.59 20.88 14.96
N GLY A 436 3.99 21.01 16.14
CA GLY A 436 4.60 21.75 17.24
C GLY A 436 4.86 23.22 16.88
N ASP A 437 6.14 23.56 16.69
CA ASP A 437 6.63 24.91 16.41
C ASP A 437 6.88 25.21 14.93
N ARG A 438 6.47 24.32 14.02
CA ARG A 438 6.70 24.46 12.58
C ARG A 438 5.45 24.22 11.74
N LEU A 439 5.35 24.94 10.63
CA LEU A 439 4.43 24.67 9.53
C LEU A 439 5.19 23.89 8.45
N VAL A 440 4.78 22.64 8.22
CA VAL A 440 5.26 21.77 7.14
C VAL A 440 4.32 21.90 5.96
N GLN A 441 4.82 22.46 4.86
CA GLN A 441 4.09 22.58 3.61
C GLN A 441 4.60 21.53 2.62
N THR A 442 3.71 20.65 2.14
CA THR A 442 4.09 19.58 1.21
C THR A 442 3.23 19.59 -0.04
N ALA A 443 3.84 19.74 -1.21
CA ALA A 443 3.18 19.48 -2.48
C ALA A 443 3.38 18.01 -2.88
N HIS A 444 2.30 17.25 -2.94
CA HIS A 444 2.28 15.84 -3.38
C HIS A 444 1.83 15.76 -4.83
N PHE A 445 2.52 14.99 -5.66
CA PHE A 445 2.14 14.81 -7.06
C PHE A 445 2.29 13.35 -7.50
N ILE A 446 1.19 12.77 -7.97
CA ILE A 446 1.17 11.45 -8.61
C ILE A 446 1.18 11.67 -10.13
N PRO A 447 2.32 11.45 -10.81
CA PRO A 447 2.45 11.71 -12.23
C PRO A 447 1.67 10.69 -13.07
N ARG A 448 0.97 11.16 -14.11
CA ARG A 448 0.38 10.29 -15.13
C ARG A 448 1.36 10.10 -16.29
N GLY A 449 2.00 8.93 -16.33
CA GLY A 449 2.91 8.57 -17.40
C GLY A 449 4.19 9.41 -17.43
N VAL A 450 4.86 9.45 -18.59
CA VAL A 450 6.08 10.26 -18.81
C VAL A 450 5.78 11.77 -18.82
N LEU A 451 4.68 12.18 -19.47
CA LEU A 451 4.27 13.59 -19.53
C LEU A 451 4.02 14.19 -18.14
N GLY A 452 3.45 13.41 -17.22
CA GLY A 452 3.29 13.84 -15.83
C GLY A 452 4.62 14.11 -15.14
N ARG A 453 5.62 13.24 -15.35
CA ARG A 453 6.95 13.42 -14.76
C ARG A 453 7.67 14.63 -15.36
N LEU A 454 7.63 14.79 -16.69
CA LEU A 454 8.20 15.96 -17.36
C LEU A 454 7.54 17.25 -16.86
N TYR A 455 6.21 17.24 -16.66
CA TYR A 455 5.48 18.35 -16.08
C TYR A 455 5.98 18.67 -14.66
N TRP A 456 6.12 17.67 -13.78
CA TRP A 456 6.64 17.90 -12.43
C TRP A 456 8.00 18.59 -12.44
N TRP A 457 8.94 18.07 -13.24
CA TRP A 457 10.29 18.63 -13.32
C TRP A 457 10.33 20.02 -13.97
N SER A 458 9.44 20.30 -14.92
CA SER A 458 9.38 21.63 -15.54
C SER A 458 8.81 22.71 -14.60
N VAL A 459 7.92 22.34 -13.67
CA VAL A 459 7.33 23.27 -12.69
C VAL A 459 8.11 23.35 -11.37
N LEU A 460 9.08 22.46 -11.12
CA LEU A 460 9.84 22.44 -9.87
C LEU A 460 10.59 23.76 -9.56
N PRO A 461 11.20 24.48 -10.54
CA PRO A 461 11.79 25.79 -10.28
C PRO A 461 10.74 26.82 -9.84
N LEU A 462 9.54 26.75 -10.43
CA LEU A 462 8.40 27.61 -10.06
C LEU A 462 7.88 27.28 -8.66
N HIS A 463 7.82 25.99 -8.31
CA HIS A 463 7.52 25.55 -6.94
C HIS A 463 8.53 26.15 -5.96
N HIS A 464 9.82 26.17 -6.30
CA HIS A 464 10.83 26.77 -5.44
C HIS A 464 10.59 28.24 -5.12
N LEU A 465 10.15 29.02 -6.12
CA LEU A 465 9.81 30.41 -5.93
C LEU A 465 8.48 30.61 -5.18
N VAL A 466 7.42 29.93 -5.62
CA VAL A 466 6.04 30.15 -5.13
C VAL A 466 5.85 29.55 -3.74
N PHE A 467 6.19 28.28 -3.56
CA PHE A 467 5.97 27.56 -2.31
C PHE A 467 6.93 27.98 -1.20
N GLY A 468 8.13 28.44 -1.53
CA GLY A 468 9.03 29.05 -0.55
C GLY A 468 8.45 30.31 0.08
N ASN A 469 7.83 31.18 -0.72
CA ASN A 469 7.27 32.43 -0.22
C ASN A 469 5.86 32.30 0.37
N LEU A 470 5.07 31.32 -0.10
CA LEU A 470 3.73 31.05 0.40
C LEU A 470 3.74 30.72 1.89
N GLY A 471 4.51 29.72 2.31
CA GLY A 471 4.58 29.30 3.71
C GLY A 471 5.05 30.40 4.64
N ALA A 472 6.11 31.13 4.27
CA ALA A 472 6.60 32.29 5.02
C ALA A 472 5.55 33.41 5.15
N SER A 473 4.74 33.62 4.11
CA SER A 473 3.69 34.65 4.10
C SER A 473 2.48 34.25 4.94
N ILE A 474 2.14 32.96 4.99
CA ILE A 474 1.12 32.42 5.90
C ILE A 474 1.50 32.70 7.35
N VAL A 475 2.74 32.38 7.76
CA VAL A 475 3.22 32.62 9.13
C VAL A 475 3.22 34.12 9.46
N ARG A 476 3.64 34.97 8.51
CA ARG A 476 3.64 36.44 8.69
C ARG A 476 2.21 36.98 8.88
N HIS A 477 1.28 36.56 8.03
CA HIS A 477 -0.11 37.00 8.10
C HIS A 477 -0.80 36.50 9.37
N ALA A 478 -0.50 35.27 9.79
CA ALA A 478 -0.96 34.73 11.08
C ALA A 478 -0.48 35.58 12.26
N GLY A 479 0.77 36.05 12.25
CA GLY A 479 1.30 36.98 13.26
C GLY A 479 0.62 38.35 13.25
N GLU A 480 0.17 38.84 12.10
CA GLU A 480 -0.62 40.07 11.99
C GLU A 480 -2.05 39.89 12.54
N LEU A 481 -2.69 38.76 12.22
CA LEU A 481 -4.03 38.40 12.72
C LEU A 481 -4.03 38.24 14.23
N ALA A 482 -3.01 37.59 14.79
CA ALA A 482 -2.84 37.44 16.24
C ALA A 482 -2.68 38.79 16.94
N ARG A 483 -1.85 39.70 16.38
CA ARG A 483 -1.64 41.06 16.92
C ARG A 483 -2.89 41.93 16.83
N LYS A 484 -3.68 41.81 15.75
CA LYS A 484 -4.95 42.53 15.61
C LYS A 484 -6.00 42.06 16.61
N ARG A 485 -6.09 40.75 16.89
CA ARG A 485 -7.01 40.23 17.91
C ARG A 485 -6.68 40.76 19.31
N LEU A 486 -5.40 40.78 19.67
CA LEU A 486 -4.94 41.31 20.97
C LEU A 486 -5.25 42.80 21.16
N ARG A 487 -5.21 43.60 20.09
CA ARG A 487 -5.54 45.04 20.10
C ARG A 487 -7.04 45.36 20.15
N VAL A 488 -7.91 44.39 19.89
CA VAL A 488 -9.38 44.56 19.95
C VAL A 488 -9.95 44.07 21.28
N THR A 489 -9.19 43.25 22.01
CA THR A 489 -9.52 42.76 23.36
C THR A 489 -8.80 43.52 24.48
N SER A 490 -8.01 44.53 24.15
CA SER A 490 -7.45 45.54 25.07
C SER A 490 -8.16 46.87 24.83
#